data_AF-A0A7Y0H065-F1
#
_entry.id   AF-A0A7Y0H065-F1
#
_cell.length_a   1.000
_cell.length_b   1.000
_cell.length_c   1.000
_cell.angle_alpha   90.00
_cell.angle_beta   90.00
_cell.angle_gamma   90.00
#
_symmetry.space_group_name_H-M   'P 1'
#
loop_
_entity.id
_entity.type
_entity.pdbx_description
1 polymer ?
#
loop_
_entity_poly.entity_id
_entity_poly.type
_entity_poly.pdbx_seq_one_letter_code
_entity_poly.pdbx_strand_id
1 'polypeptide(L)' 'MEMLGKIRRIHLRENLSLREITKRTGLSRNTMRRWLRTPEEVAPPTYRRSEGPVKLDAFHTALALARVCLLECAIEIRR' A
#
# COMPACT_ATOMS: atom_id res chain seq x y z
N MET A 1 8.01 19.26 0.00
CA MET A 1 6.86 19.92 0.69
C MET A 1 6.37 19.06 1.85
N GLU A 2 6.92 19.24 3.05
CA GLU A 2 6.63 18.35 4.20
C GLU A 2 5.31 18.69 4.93
N MET A 3 4.98 19.97 5.04
CA MET A 3 3.83 20.45 5.82
C MET A 3 2.46 20.13 5.20
N LEU A 4 2.32 20.26 3.87
CA LEU A 4 1.09 19.92 3.15
C LEU A 4 0.73 18.43 3.30
N GLY A 5 1.72 17.55 3.22
CA GLY A 5 1.54 16.12 3.43
C GLY A 5 1.09 15.80 4.86
N LYS A 6 1.65 16.49 5.87
CA LYS A 6 1.23 16.34 7.27
C LYS A 6 -0.23 16.78 7.48
N ILE A 7 -0.61 17.93 6.93
CA ILE A 7 -1.98 18.46 7.00
C ILE A 7 -2.99 17.50 6.35
N ARG A 8 -2.68 16.96 5.17
CA ARG A 8 -3.56 15.99 4.49
C ARG A 8 -3.70 14.69 5.27
N ARG A 9 -2.64 14.18 5.89
CA ARG A 9 -2.74 12.97 6.75
C ARG A 9 -3.68 13.20 7.92
N ILE A 10 -3.56 14.35 8.58
CA ILE A 10 -4.45 14.72 9.68
C ILE A 10 -5.90 14.90 9.19
N HIS A 11 -6.11 15.50 8.02
CA HIS A 11 -7.46 15.70 7.49
C HIS A 11 -8.10 14.40 6.97
N LEU A 12 -7.36 13.56 6.26
CA LEU A 12 -7.89 12.35 5.60
C LEU A 12 -7.90 11.11 6.50
N ARG A 13 -6.94 10.96 7.42
CA ARG A 13 -6.87 9.78 8.32
C ARG A 13 -7.55 10.04 9.65
N GLU A 14 -7.26 11.19 10.27
CA GLU A 14 -7.82 11.55 11.59
C GLU A 14 -9.17 12.25 11.47
N ASN A 15 -9.62 12.60 10.25
CA ASN A 15 -10.88 13.31 9.96
C ASN A 15 -11.07 14.60 10.77
N LEU A 16 -9.98 15.30 11.11
CA LEU A 16 -10.08 16.52 11.89
C LEU A 16 -10.69 17.66 11.09
N SER A 17 -11.49 18.46 11.80
CA SER A 17 -12.09 19.67 11.24
C SER A 17 -11.02 20.71 10.90
N LEU A 18 -11.29 21.55 9.89
CA LEU A 18 -10.38 22.63 9.48
C LEU A 18 -9.99 23.55 10.65
N ARG A 19 -10.90 23.76 11.61
CA ARG A 19 -10.66 24.59 12.80
C ARG A 19 -9.59 24.00 13.69
N GLU A 20 -9.62 22.70 13.87
CA GLU A 20 -8.68 21.99 14.73
C GLU A 20 -7.29 21.91 14.11
N ILE A 21 -7.23 21.73 12.79
CA ILE A 21 -5.98 21.80 12.04
C ILE A 21 -5.37 23.20 12.14
N THR A 22 -6.17 24.27 12.02
CA THR A 22 -5.65 25.65 12.17
C THR A 22 -5.09 25.92 13.57
N LYS A 23 -5.69 25.38 14.63
CA LYS A 23 -5.16 25.51 16.00
C LYS A 23 -3.81 24.80 16.17
N ARG A 24 -3.64 23.62 15.58
CA ARG A 24 -2.41 22.82 15.69
C ARG A 24 -1.26 23.34 14.82
N THR A 25 -1.58 23.88 13.65
CA THR A 25 -0.59 24.31 12.65
C THR A 25 -0.30 25.80 12.67
N GLY A 26 -1.16 26.62 13.30
CA GLY A 26 -1.01 28.08 13.33
C GLY A 26 -1.26 28.78 11.98
N LEU A 27 -1.73 28.03 10.97
CA LEU A 27 -1.98 28.57 9.63
C LEU A 27 -3.37 29.19 9.53
N SER A 28 -3.50 30.17 8.63
CA SER A 28 -4.80 30.78 8.36
C SER A 28 -5.78 29.77 7.75
N ARG A 29 -7.07 29.91 8.08
CA ARG A 29 -8.15 29.08 7.50
C ARG A 29 -8.23 29.20 5.97
N ASN A 30 -7.85 30.35 5.43
CA ASN A 30 -7.86 30.61 3.99
C ASN A 30 -6.77 29.78 3.28
N THR A 31 -5.59 29.70 3.88
CA THR A 31 -4.47 28.87 3.40
C THR A 31 -4.88 27.40 3.38
N MET A 32 -5.44 26.92 4.49
CA MET A 32 -5.96 25.55 4.62
C MET A 32 -7.01 25.20 3.56
N ARG A 33 -7.98 26.09 3.33
CA ARG A 33 -9.03 25.89 2.33
C ARG A 33 -8.46 25.82 0.91
N ARG A 34 -7.51 26.71 0.57
CA ARG A 34 -6.82 26.69 -0.73
C ARG A 34 -6.04 25.39 -0.91
N TRP A 35 -5.26 24.99 0.10
CA TRP A 35 -4.38 23.83 0.07
C TRP A 35 -5.11 22.47 -0.01
N LEU A 36 -6.30 22.37 0.58
CA LEU A 36 -7.13 21.18 0.46
C LEU A 36 -7.94 21.15 -0.84
N ARG A 37 -8.27 22.32 -1.40
CA ARG A 37 -9.03 22.43 -2.65
C ARG A 37 -8.16 22.22 -3.88
N THR A 38 -6.89 22.63 -3.84
CA THR A 38 -5.96 22.38 -4.95
C THR A 38 -5.57 20.89 -4.93
N PRO A 39 -6.00 20.11 -5.94
CA PRO A 39 -5.63 18.70 -6.03
C PRO A 39 -4.22 18.63 -6.61
N GLU A 40 -3.21 19.12 -5.90
CA GLU A 40 -1.84 18.87 -6.32
C GLU A 40 -1.62 17.35 -6.25
N GLU A 41 -1.28 16.82 -7.42
CA GLU A 41 -1.10 15.45 -7.88
C GLU A 41 0.00 14.69 -7.12
N VAL A 42 -0.06 14.66 -5.80
CA VAL A 42 0.68 13.65 -5.06
C VAL A 42 -0.17 12.40 -5.15
N ALA A 43 0.00 11.68 -6.26
CA ALA A 43 -0.47 10.30 -6.38
C ALA A 43 -0.16 9.61 -5.04
N PRO A 44 -1.15 8.94 -4.43
CA PRO A 44 -0.87 8.20 -3.19
C PRO A 44 0.35 7.33 -3.46
N PRO A 45 1.34 7.26 -2.55
CA PRO A 45 2.46 6.35 -2.71
C PRO A 45 1.89 4.94 -2.71
N THR A 46 1.53 4.44 -3.89
CA THR A 46 1.04 3.09 -4.10
C THR A 46 2.26 2.21 -3.96
N TYR A 47 2.29 1.45 -2.87
CA TYR A 47 3.34 0.47 -2.66
C TYR A 47 3.32 -0.53 -3.81
N ARG A 48 4.30 -0.42 -4.71
CA ARG A 48 4.49 -1.36 -5.82
C ARG A 48 5.74 -2.17 -5.52
N ARG A 49 5.57 -3.43 -5.13
CA ARG A 49 6.70 -4.38 -5.19
C ARG A 49 6.96 -4.67 -6.65
N SER A 50 8.18 -4.45 -7.11
CA SER A 50 8.65 -5.05 -8.35
C SER A 50 8.62 -6.57 -8.17
N GLU A 51 8.18 -7.28 -9.20
CA GLU A 51 8.30 -8.74 -9.29
C GLU A 51 9.80 -9.07 -9.35
N GLY A 52 10.41 -9.24 -8.19
CA GLY A 52 11.79 -9.69 -8.03
C GLY A 52 11.82 -11.15 -7.62
N PRO A 53 12.96 -11.82 -7.77
CA PRO A 53 13.09 -13.22 -7.40
C PRO A 53 12.73 -13.41 -5.93
N VAL A 54 11.72 -14.23 -5.68
CA VAL A 54 11.23 -14.55 -4.33
C VAL A 54 12.03 -15.74 -3.82
N LYS A 55 12.20 -15.84 -2.49
CA LYS A 55 12.85 -16.99 -1.84
C LYS A 55 12.28 -18.36 -2.25
N LEU A 56 11.06 -18.39 -2.78
CA LEU A 56 10.36 -19.59 -3.23
C LEU A 56 10.70 -20.00 -4.67
N ASP A 57 11.31 -19.12 -5.47
CA ASP A 57 11.63 -19.41 -6.88
C ASP A 57 12.66 -20.53 -7.01
N ALA A 58 13.61 -20.61 -6.05
CA ALA A 58 14.60 -21.69 -5.99
C ALA A 58 13.98 -23.08 -5.77
N PHE A 59 12.76 -23.14 -5.22
CA PHE A 59 12.07 -24.38 -4.89
C PHE A 59 10.94 -24.73 -5.87
N HIS A 60 10.71 -23.90 -6.90
CA HIS A 60 9.59 -24.08 -7.81
C HIS A 60 9.67 -25.42 -8.57
N THR A 61 10.87 -25.84 -8.95
CA THR A 61 11.13 -27.13 -9.60
C THR A 61 10.88 -28.31 -8.66
N ALA A 62 11.35 -28.23 -7.42
CA ALA A 62 11.14 -29.27 -6.40
C ALA A 62 9.65 -29.44 -6.05
N LEU A 63 8.90 -28.32 -5.93
CA LEU A 63 7.47 -28.34 -5.66
C LEU A 63 6.67 -28.91 -6.85
N ALA A 64 7.07 -28.59 -8.08
CA ALA A 64 6.44 -29.15 -9.28
C ALA A 64 6.65 -30.66 -9.39
N LEU A 65 7.87 -31.14 -9.13
CA LEU A 65 8.19 -32.58 -9.12
C LEU A 65 7.45 -33.33 -8.02
N ALA A 66 7.41 -32.78 -6.80
CA ALA A 66 6.68 -33.37 -5.68
C ALA A 66 5.18 -33.50 -6.01
N ARG A 67 4.59 -32.50 -6.68
CA ARG A 67 3.19 -32.55 -7.12
C ARG A 67 2.94 -33.67 -8.14
N VAL A 68 3.84 -33.85 -9.11
CA VAL A 68 3.73 -34.93 -10.11
C VAL A 68 3.85 -36.30 -9.45
N CYS A 69 4.86 -36.47 -8.58
CA CYS A 69 5.09 -37.73 -7.88
C CYS A 69 3.91 -38.14 -6.98
N LEU A 70 3.27 -37.17 -6.31
CA LEU A 70 2.07 -37.42 -5.50
C LEU A 70 0.86 -37.82 -6.35
N LEU A 71 0.72 -37.27 -7.56
CA LEU A 71 -0.33 -37.66 -8.50
C LEU A 71 -0.10 -39.07 -9.03
N GLU A 72 1.14 -39.40 -9.39
CA GLU A 72 1.50 -40.75 -9.86
C GLU A 72 1.32 -41.81 -8.76
N CYS A 73 1.79 -41.54 -7.53
CA CYS A 73 1.52 -42.42 -6.39
C CYS A 73 0.02 -42.56 -6.10
N ALA A 74 -0.78 -41.49 -6.23
CA ALA A 74 -2.22 -41.57 -6.01
C ALA A 74 -2.96 -42.37 -7.09
N ILE A 75 -2.44 -42.37 -8.33
CA ILE A 75 -2.96 -43.21 -9.43
C ILE A 75 -2.62 -44.68 -9.17
N GLU A 76 -1.41 -44.96 -8.69
CA GLU A 76 -0.95 -46.33 -8.44
C GLU A 76 -1.62 -46.98 -7.22
N ILE A 77 -1.91 -46.23 -6.15
CA ILE A 77 -2.68 -46.72 -4.99
C ILE A 77 -4.15 -47.02 -5.35
N ARG A 78 -4.69 -46.43 -6.43
CA ARG A 78 -6.08 -46.62 -6.87
C ARG A 78 -6.24 -47.79 -7.87
N ARG A 79 -5.16 -48.31 -8.43
CA ARG A 79 -5.16 -49.52 -9.26
C ARG A 79 -5.07 -50.77 -8.41
#